data_AF-A0A8X6FIL4-F1
#
_entry.id   AF-A0A8X6FIL4-F1
#
_cell.length_a   1.000
_cell.length_b   1.000
_cell.length_c   1.000
_cell.angle_alpha   90.00
_cell.angle_beta   90.00
_cell.angle_gamma   90.00
#
_symmetry.space_group_name_H-M   'P 1'
#
loop_
_entity.id
_entity.type
_entity.pdbx_description
1 polymer ?
#
loop_
_entity_poly.entity_id
_entity_poly.type
_entity_poly.pdbx_seq_one_letter_code
_entity_poly.pdbx_strand_id
1 'polypeptide(L)'
;MGEFKHFLLLMWKNFKKKLYHPLIIVIEICIPCLCLAELFIFHDYSHTESSISETIYQPYNINYIPNNNGTSEAILVFYSPKSPFFDKVMNDTARKLNFIPLGYDTESKMVEIYENSNSSVIAGIVFDNKLTEQLKTTKIIEFKIRPETIPGYFLNIDGLFPKVPVLGPLNKNSIWGTDYMTLGFLPLQHAVSMSLMSNLFPNSSKNIDDLYTVYMQRFPEPPYVQKDFRFKPKFIFIIFICLGYLLPIANLTKNVVHEKEKRLKEVFKVMGVANWMNLTAWDSTFSTFFSTVKVLGHPLLGSSSKDLFPCLNSLNQLNTVPCEGEISRKVEERLWKHSTVVKPFEKLQENHGAPSFSV
;
A
#
# COMPACT_ATOMS: atom_id res chain seq x y z
N MET A 1 15.41 -20.84 57.16
CA MET A 1 14.33 -21.80 56.82
C MET A 1 12.92 -21.28 57.07
N GLY A 2 12.68 -20.40 58.06
CA GLY A 2 11.34 -19.88 58.35
C GLY A 2 10.71 -19.05 57.21
N GLU A 3 11.44 -18.12 56.61
CA GLU A 3 10.88 -17.19 55.61
C GLU A 3 10.35 -17.88 54.34
N PHE A 4 11.05 -18.92 53.86
CA PHE A 4 10.60 -19.69 52.69
C PHE A 4 9.27 -20.42 52.94
N LYS A 5 9.04 -20.91 54.16
CA LYS A 5 7.75 -21.52 54.54
C LYS A 5 6.62 -20.49 54.55
N HIS A 6 6.89 -19.28 55.01
CA HIS A 6 5.92 -18.18 54.96
C HIS A 6 5.59 -17.81 53.51
N PHE A 7 6.59 -17.73 52.63
CA PHE A 7 6.38 -17.50 51.20
C PHE A 7 5.53 -18.60 50.54
N LEU A 8 5.85 -19.88 50.79
CA LEU A 8 5.10 -21.01 50.25
C LEU A 8 3.64 -21.01 50.72
N LEU A 9 3.39 -20.65 51.99
CA LEU A 9 2.05 -20.57 52.55
C LEU A 9 1.24 -19.42 51.94
N LEU A 10 1.88 -18.28 51.65
CA LEU A 10 1.26 -17.16 50.95
C LEU A 10 0.92 -17.52 49.49
N MET A 11 1.81 -18.21 48.80
CA MET A 11 1.52 -18.75 47.47
C MET A 11 0.36 -19.75 47.50
N TRP A 12 0.36 -20.68 48.45
CA TRP A 12 -0.72 -21.64 48.64
C TRP A 12 -2.07 -20.96 48.91
N LYS A 13 -2.08 -19.90 49.74
CA LYS A 13 -3.25 -19.05 49.97
C LYS A 13 -3.75 -18.45 48.65
N ASN A 14 -2.86 -17.88 47.84
CA ASN A 14 -3.23 -17.26 46.57
C ASN A 14 -3.74 -18.29 45.55
N PHE A 15 -3.14 -19.49 45.52
CA PHE A 15 -3.58 -20.58 44.66
C PHE A 15 -4.94 -21.15 45.08
N LYS A 16 -5.15 -21.37 46.39
CA LYS A 16 -6.45 -21.78 46.94
C LYS A 16 -7.55 -20.77 46.62
N LYS A 17 -7.26 -19.47 46.74
CA LYS A 17 -8.24 -18.42 46.39
C LYS A 17 -8.72 -18.54 44.94
N LYS A 18 -7.82 -18.87 44.00
CA LYS A 18 -8.22 -19.17 42.63
C LYS A 18 -9.06 -20.45 42.57
N LEU A 19 -8.61 -21.55 43.18
CA LEU A 19 -9.30 -22.86 43.17
C LEU A 19 -10.76 -22.82 43.68
N TYR A 20 -11.13 -21.89 44.55
CA TYR A 20 -12.52 -21.75 45.02
C TYR A 20 -13.50 -21.21 43.96
N HIS A 21 -13.00 -20.65 42.85
CA HIS A 21 -13.81 -20.12 41.75
C HIS A 21 -13.45 -20.77 40.41
N PRO A 22 -13.77 -22.07 40.21
CA PRO A 22 -13.34 -22.83 39.05
C PRO A 22 -13.89 -22.27 37.72
N LEU A 23 -15.14 -21.80 37.71
CA LEU A 23 -15.75 -21.20 36.51
C LEU A 23 -15.02 -19.94 36.04
N ILE A 24 -14.59 -19.10 36.98
CA ILE A 24 -13.87 -17.86 36.67
C ILE A 24 -12.50 -18.20 36.09
N ILE A 25 -11.79 -19.19 36.65
CA ILE A 25 -10.50 -19.65 36.13
C ILE A 25 -10.65 -20.19 34.70
N VAL A 26 -11.67 -21.01 34.44
CA VAL A 26 -11.91 -21.56 33.10
C VAL A 26 -12.12 -20.44 32.08
N ILE A 27 -12.98 -19.46 32.40
CA ILE A 27 -13.23 -18.31 31.53
C ILE A 27 -11.96 -17.45 31.34
N GLU A 28 -11.20 -17.21 32.41
CA GLU A 28 -9.93 -16.46 32.39
C GLU A 28 -8.87 -17.11 31.51
N ILE A 29 -8.86 -18.44 31.39
CA ILE A 29 -7.91 -19.17 30.54
C ILE A 29 -8.44 -19.27 29.10
N CYS A 30 -9.73 -19.57 28.93
CA CYS A 30 -10.34 -19.73 27.60
C CYS A 30 -10.28 -18.45 26.76
N ILE A 31 -10.52 -17.28 27.34
CA ILE A 31 -10.58 -16.02 26.58
C ILE A 31 -9.23 -15.62 25.95
N PRO A 32 -8.10 -15.58 26.69
CA PRO A 32 -6.79 -15.38 26.07
C PRO A 32 -6.45 -16.45 25.04
N CYS A 33 -6.79 -17.73 25.30
CA CYS A 33 -6.55 -18.81 24.34
C CYS A 33 -7.36 -18.61 23.05
N LEU A 34 -8.62 -18.17 23.13
CA LEU A 34 -9.44 -17.84 21.96
C LEU A 34 -8.87 -16.65 21.18
N CYS A 35 -8.49 -15.57 21.87
CA CYS A 35 -7.87 -14.41 21.22
C CYS A 35 -6.55 -14.77 20.51
N LEU A 36 -5.73 -15.64 21.12
CA LEU A 36 -4.50 -16.14 20.51
C LEU A 36 -4.77 -17.04 19.31
N ALA A 37 -5.82 -17.87 19.37
CA ALA A 37 -6.24 -18.71 18.26
C ALA A 37 -6.75 -17.88 17.07
N GLU A 38 -7.57 -16.86 17.33
CA GLU A 38 -8.04 -15.92 16.30
C GLU A 38 -6.87 -15.19 15.63
N LEU A 39 -5.90 -14.72 16.42
CA LEU A 39 -4.67 -14.11 15.88
C LEU A 39 -3.88 -15.04 14.97
N PHE A 40 -3.83 -16.34 15.29
CA PHE A 40 -3.18 -17.33 14.44
C PHE A 40 -3.96 -17.54 13.14
N ILE A 41 -5.28 -17.65 13.20
CA ILE A 41 -6.14 -17.78 12.01
C ILE A 41 -5.95 -16.56 11.09
N PHE A 42 -5.91 -15.35 11.65
CA PHE A 42 -5.63 -14.14 10.89
C PHE A 42 -4.23 -14.15 10.26
N HIS A 43 -3.23 -14.67 10.97
CA HIS A 43 -1.88 -14.81 10.44
C HIS A 43 -1.78 -15.88 9.35
N ASP A 44 -2.44 -17.03 9.51
CA ASP A 44 -2.39 -18.12 8.53
C ASP A 44 -3.14 -17.75 7.25
N TYR A 45 -4.28 -17.06 7.37
CA TYR A 45 -4.96 -16.45 6.22
C TYR A 45 -4.10 -15.38 5.51
N SER A 46 -3.08 -14.84 6.19
CA SER A 46 -2.14 -13.88 5.60
C SER A 46 -0.95 -14.52 4.88
N HIS A 47 -0.77 -15.85 4.99
CA HIS A 47 0.33 -16.54 4.34
C HIS A 47 0.14 -16.68 2.83
N THR A 48 1.30 -16.72 2.16
CA THR A 48 1.64 -15.86 1.04
C THR A 48 1.58 -16.57 -0.33
N GLU A 49 1.17 -15.86 -1.38
CA GLU A 49 1.73 -16.12 -2.72
C GLU A 49 3.19 -15.65 -2.75
N SER A 50 4.13 -16.57 -2.64
CA SER A 50 5.55 -16.27 -2.85
C SER A 50 5.91 -16.46 -4.33
N SER A 51 6.44 -15.42 -4.95
CA SER A 51 7.02 -15.51 -6.29
C SER A 51 8.49 -15.87 -6.15
N ILE A 52 8.80 -17.16 -6.36
CA ILE A 52 10.16 -17.71 -6.25
C ILE A 52 11.06 -17.23 -7.40
N SER A 53 10.46 -16.89 -8.55
CA SER A 53 11.15 -16.37 -9.74
C SER A 53 10.88 -14.88 -9.97
N GLU A 54 11.79 -14.22 -10.68
CA GLU A 54 11.63 -12.86 -11.19
C GLU A 54 10.35 -12.75 -12.04
N THR A 55 9.59 -11.66 -11.86
CA THR A 55 8.42 -11.39 -12.70
C THR A 55 8.80 -10.45 -13.82
N ILE A 56 8.86 -10.99 -15.04
CA ILE A 56 9.19 -10.26 -16.26
C ILE A 56 7.89 -9.94 -17.02
N TYR A 57 7.67 -8.66 -17.29
CA TYR A 57 6.51 -8.18 -18.03
C TYR A 57 6.81 -8.06 -19.52
N GLN A 58 5.85 -8.46 -20.35
CA GLN A 58 5.97 -8.33 -21.80
C GLN A 58 5.72 -6.88 -22.24
N PRO A 59 6.42 -6.40 -23.29
CA PRO A 59 6.12 -5.10 -23.87
C PRO A 59 4.73 -5.10 -24.53
N TYR A 60 4.04 -3.97 -24.44
CA TYR A 60 2.73 -3.77 -25.07
C TYR A 60 2.71 -2.50 -25.91
N ASN A 61 1.83 -2.51 -26.91
CA ASN A 61 1.61 -1.39 -27.82
C ASN A 61 0.58 -0.41 -27.23
N ILE A 62 0.78 0.88 -27.48
CA ILE A 62 -0.07 2.00 -27.04
C ILE A 62 -0.86 2.65 -28.18
N ASN A 63 -0.83 2.09 -29.39
CA ASN A 63 -1.46 2.64 -30.59
C ASN A 63 -2.96 2.29 -30.72
N TYR A 64 -3.61 1.85 -29.65
CA TYR A 64 -5.02 1.53 -29.63
C TYR A 64 -5.63 1.88 -28.28
N ILE A 65 -6.92 2.18 -28.29
CA ILE A 65 -7.71 2.36 -27.07
C ILE A 65 -8.36 1.00 -26.73
N PRO A 66 -8.15 0.44 -25.52
CA PRO A 66 -8.78 -0.80 -25.14
C PRO A 66 -10.30 -0.60 -25.02
N ASN A 67 -11.09 -1.41 -25.72
CA ASN A 67 -12.55 -1.36 -25.62
C ASN A 67 -12.99 -2.16 -24.38
N ASN A 68 -13.17 -1.47 -23.25
CA ASN A 68 -13.54 -2.13 -22.00
C ASN A 68 -15.04 -2.49 -21.94
N ASN A 69 -15.89 -1.84 -22.73
CA ASN A 69 -17.34 -1.91 -22.56
C ASN A 69 -18.03 -2.91 -23.50
N GLY A 70 -17.30 -3.50 -24.46
CA GLY A 70 -17.85 -4.49 -25.41
C GLY A 70 -18.97 -3.95 -26.31
N THR A 71 -19.30 -2.67 -26.21
CA THR A 71 -20.28 -2.00 -27.05
C THR A 71 -19.57 -1.45 -28.29
N SER A 72 -20.18 -1.65 -29.45
CA SER A 72 -19.75 -1.07 -30.74
C SER A 72 -20.15 0.40 -30.84
N GLU A 73 -20.13 1.13 -29.73
CA GLU A 73 -20.42 2.55 -29.73
C GLU A 73 -19.19 3.32 -30.21
N ALA A 74 -19.43 4.37 -30.99
CA ALA A 74 -18.35 5.21 -31.47
C ALA A 74 -17.70 5.92 -30.28
N ILE A 75 -16.38 5.74 -30.13
CA ILE A 75 -15.59 6.40 -29.10
C ILE A 75 -15.59 7.91 -29.37
N LEU A 76 -16.05 8.70 -28.41
CA LEU A 76 -16.03 10.15 -28.49
C LEU A 76 -14.87 10.72 -27.66
N VAL A 77 -14.20 11.73 -28.22
CA VAL A 77 -13.19 12.53 -27.50
C VAL A 77 -13.52 14.00 -27.69
N PHE A 78 -13.67 14.71 -26.59
CA PHE A 78 -13.96 16.13 -26.60
C PHE A 78 -12.67 16.94 -26.57
N TYR A 79 -12.64 18.10 -27.22
CA TYR A 79 -11.51 19.03 -27.09
C TYR A 79 -11.94 20.50 -27.05
N SER A 80 -11.08 21.33 -26.45
CA SER A 80 -11.24 22.78 -26.36
C SER A 80 -9.86 23.46 -26.36
N PRO A 81 -9.69 24.66 -26.95
CA PRO A 81 -10.69 25.41 -27.73
C PRO A 81 -10.80 24.91 -29.18
N LYS A 82 -11.92 25.23 -29.83
CA LYS A 82 -12.14 24.97 -31.25
C LYS A 82 -11.30 25.92 -32.11
N SER A 83 -10.43 25.36 -32.96
CA SER A 83 -9.52 26.10 -33.82
C SER A 83 -9.16 25.25 -35.03
N PRO A 84 -9.02 25.82 -36.24
CA PRO A 84 -8.69 25.04 -37.43
C PRO A 84 -7.38 24.24 -37.30
N PHE A 85 -6.46 24.70 -36.45
CA PHE A 85 -5.25 23.97 -36.13
C PHE A 85 -5.53 22.73 -35.27
N PHE A 86 -6.27 22.89 -34.16
CA PHE A 86 -6.61 21.78 -33.28
C PHE A 86 -7.55 20.79 -33.94
N ASP A 87 -8.47 21.24 -34.81
CA ASP A 87 -9.32 20.37 -35.61
C ASP A 87 -8.46 19.45 -36.50
N LYS A 88 -7.37 19.97 -37.09
CA LYS A 88 -6.43 19.18 -37.88
C LYS A 88 -5.67 18.17 -37.03
N VAL A 89 -5.12 18.62 -35.90
CA VAL A 89 -4.41 17.75 -34.94
C VAL A 89 -5.32 16.61 -34.47
N MET A 90 -6.53 16.96 -34.04
CA MET A 90 -7.50 16.00 -33.52
C MET A 90 -8.01 15.04 -34.61
N ASN A 91 -8.18 15.49 -35.85
CA ASN A 91 -8.48 14.59 -36.96
C ASN A 91 -7.34 13.61 -37.26
N ASP A 92 -6.09 14.05 -37.16
CA ASP A 92 -4.94 13.17 -37.32
C ASP A 92 -4.84 12.16 -36.16
N THR A 93 -5.14 12.56 -34.92
CA THR A 93 -5.24 11.62 -33.79
C THR A 93 -6.37 10.61 -33.96
N ALA A 94 -7.52 11.07 -34.46
CA ALA A 94 -8.70 10.26 -34.69
C ALA A 94 -8.43 9.16 -35.71
N ARG A 95 -7.64 9.44 -36.76
CA ARG A 95 -7.21 8.42 -37.73
C ARG A 95 -6.30 7.36 -37.10
N LYS A 96 -5.49 7.72 -36.10
CA LYS A 96 -4.55 6.79 -35.44
C LYS A 96 -5.24 5.87 -34.45
N LEU A 97 -6.16 6.40 -33.65
CA LEU A 97 -6.80 5.67 -32.54
C LEU A 97 -8.25 5.25 -32.83
N ASN A 98 -8.81 5.64 -33.97
CA ASN A 98 -10.17 5.35 -34.42
C ASN A 98 -11.28 5.86 -33.46
N PHE A 99 -11.35 7.18 -33.28
CA PHE A 99 -12.38 7.86 -32.49
C PHE A 99 -12.97 9.07 -33.23
N ILE A 100 -14.05 9.65 -32.73
CA ILE A 100 -14.70 10.85 -33.29
C ILE A 100 -14.34 12.08 -32.43
N PRO A 101 -13.60 13.06 -32.97
CA PRO A 101 -13.24 14.28 -32.25
C PRO A 101 -14.38 15.31 -32.29
N LEU A 102 -14.77 15.87 -31.14
CA LEU A 102 -15.77 16.94 -31.03
C LEU A 102 -15.20 18.16 -30.33
N GLY A 103 -15.18 19.29 -31.03
CA GLY A 103 -14.56 20.54 -30.57
C GLY A 103 -15.54 21.54 -30.00
N TYR A 104 -15.18 22.16 -28.88
CA TYR A 104 -15.96 23.19 -28.18
C TYR A 104 -15.13 24.47 -28.00
N ASP A 105 -15.82 25.61 -27.93
CA ASP A 105 -15.16 26.92 -27.85
C ASP A 105 -14.51 27.18 -26.47
N THR A 106 -15.12 26.67 -25.40
CA THR A 106 -14.65 26.85 -24.02
C THR A 106 -14.69 25.55 -23.24
N GLU A 107 -13.80 25.45 -22.24
CA GLU A 107 -13.71 24.30 -21.35
C GLU A 107 -15.01 24.10 -20.55
N SER A 108 -15.62 25.17 -20.04
CA SER A 108 -16.85 25.09 -19.24
C SER A 108 -18.01 24.49 -20.04
N LYS A 109 -18.16 24.89 -21.31
CA LYS A 109 -19.20 24.36 -22.20
C LYS A 109 -18.99 22.87 -22.52
N MET A 110 -17.72 22.45 -22.66
CA MET A 110 -17.38 21.05 -22.85
C MET A 110 -17.79 20.20 -21.63
N VAL A 111 -17.54 20.70 -20.41
CA VAL A 111 -17.90 20.00 -19.16
C VAL A 111 -19.41 19.94 -18.98
N GLU A 112 -20.13 21.05 -19.21
CA GLU A 112 -21.59 21.10 -19.11
C GLU A 112 -22.27 20.11 -20.08
N ILE A 113 -21.75 19.99 -21.31
CA ILE A 113 -22.29 19.04 -22.28
C ILE A 113 -21.98 17.60 -21.86
N TYR A 114 -20.78 17.33 -21.35
CA TYR A 114 -20.41 16.02 -20.84
C TYR A 114 -21.35 15.59 -19.69
N GLU A 115 -21.59 16.45 -18.70
CA GLU A 115 -22.48 16.17 -17.56
C GLU A 115 -23.94 15.93 -17.98
N ASN A 116 -24.39 16.62 -19.04
CA ASN A 116 -25.75 16.48 -19.56
C ASN A 116 -25.92 15.32 -20.56
N SER A 117 -24.83 14.76 -21.06
CA SER A 117 -24.85 13.71 -22.09
C SER A 117 -24.61 12.33 -21.50
N ASN A 118 -25.42 11.35 -21.90
CA ASN A 118 -25.17 9.93 -21.60
C ASN A 118 -24.27 9.25 -22.65
N SER A 119 -23.57 10.02 -23.48
CA SER A 119 -22.71 9.46 -24.52
C SER A 119 -21.41 8.92 -23.92
N SER A 120 -20.95 7.78 -24.42
CA SER A 120 -19.65 7.19 -24.07
C SER A 120 -18.49 8.08 -24.56
N VAL A 121 -18.00 8.95 -23.68
CA VAL A 121 -16.90 9.90 -23.95
C VAL A 121 -15.71 9.49 -23.11
N ILE A 122 -14.60 9.10 -23.77
CA ILE A 122 -13.44 8.54 -23.06
C ILE A 122 -12.59 9.62 -22.40
N ALA A 123 -12.46 10.78 -23.03
CA ALA A 123 -11.66 11.87 -22.48
C ALA A 123 -12.03 13.24 -23.07
N GLY A 124 -11.76 14.28 -22.28
CA GLY A 124 -11.71 15.67 -22.72
C GLY A 124 -10.27 16.18 -22.79
N ILE A 125 -9.90 16.87 -23.86
CA ILE A 125 -8.57 17.44 -24.06
C ILE A 125 -8.66 18.96 -24.07
N VAL A 126 -7.89 19.62 -23.19
CA VAL A 126 -7.86 21.08 -23.11
C VAL A 126 -6.47 21.57 -23.52
N PHE A 127 -6.41 22.32 -24.60
CA PHE A 127 -5.20 23.00 -25.07
C PHE A 127 -5.13 24.43 -24.52
N ASP A 128 -3.92 24.97 -24.31
CA ASP A 128 -3.75 26.38 -23.95
C ASP A 128 -4.15 27.28 -25.14
N ASN A 129 -4.99 28.29 -24.87
CA ASN A 129 -5.47 29.24 -25.87
C ASN A 129 -4.33 29.97 -26.58
N LYS A 130 -3.17 30.16 -25.91
CA LYS A 130 -1.97 30.82 -26.47
C LYS A 130 -1.43 30.11 -27.73
N LEU A 131 -1.62 28.80 -27.82
CA LEU A 131 -1.17 28.00 -28.96
C LEU A 131 -1.96 28.32 -30.24
N THR A 132 -3.08 29.01 -30.16
CA THR A 132 -3.85 29.45 -31.33
C THR A 132 -3.20 30.65 -32.04
N GLU A 133 -2.54 31.53 -31.28
CA GLU A 133 -2.02 32.81 -31.78
C GLU A 133 -0.49 32.78 -32.03
N GLN A 134 0.26 31.90 -31.35
CA GLN A 134 1.73 31.95 -31.30
C GLN A 134 2.44 30.64 -31.73
N LEU A 135 1.88 29.93 -32.71
CA LEU A 135 2.38 28.62 -33.22
C LEU A 135 3.86 28.56 -33.63
N LYS A 136 4.54 29.71 -33.81
CA LYS A 136 5.94 29.76 -34.27
C LYS A 136 6.96 30.12 -33.18
N THR A 137 6.52 30.64 -32.03
CA THR A 137 7.41 31.23 -31.01
C THR A 137 7.44 30.45 -29.70
N THR A 138 6.40 29.67 -29.39
CA THR A 138 6.35 28.90 -28.14
C THR A 138 7.09 27.57 -28.28
N LYS A 139 8.19 27.42 -27.55
CA LYS A 139 8.93 26.15 -27.43
C LYS A 139 8.26 25.15 -26.47
N ILE A 140 7.37 25.63 -25.61
CA ILE A 140 6.72 24.86 -24.56
C ILE A 140 5.24 24.76 -24.90
N ILE A 141 4.71 23.55 -24.86
CA ILE A 141 3.34 23.23 -25.25
C ILE A 141 2.72 22.47 -24.10
N GLU A 142 1.69 23.07 -23.51
CA GLU A 142 0.96 22.51 -22.39
C GLU A 142 -0.45 22.15 -22.85
N PHE A 143 -0.88 20.96 -22.48
CA PHE A 143 -2.24 20.50 -22.70
C PHE A 143 -2.64 19.57 -21.55
N LYS A 144 -3.95 19.52 -21.28
CA LYS A 144 -4.53 18.73 -20.19
C LYS A 144 -5.39 17.65 -20.81
N ILE A 145 -5.21 16.41 -20.38
CA ILE A 145 -6.12 15.30 -20.71
C ILE A 145 -6.93 14.98 -19.46
N ARG A 146 -8.24 14.95 -19.60
CA ARG A 146 -9.20 14.58 -18.56
C ARG A 146 -9.88 13.28 -18.97
N PRO A 147 -9.38 12.12 -18.52
CA PRO A 147 -10.03 10.86 -18.80
C PRO A 147 -11.36 10.75 -18.06
N GLU A 148 -12.26 9.93 -18.60
CA GLU A 148 -13.52 9.56 -17.95
C GLU A 148 -13.27 8.81 -16.64
N THR A 149 -14.10 9.08 -15.63
CA THR A 149 -14.05 8.36 -14.37
C THR A 149 -14.99 7.16 -14.44
N ILE A 150 -14.43 6.00 -14.79
CA ILE A 150 -15.19 4.74 -14.82
C ILE A 150 -15.23 4.14 -13.39
N PRO A 151 -16.41 3.76 -12.86
CA PRO A 151 -16.50 3.15 -11.54
C PRO A 151 -15.67 1.85 -11.49
N GLY A 152 -14.72 1.78 -10.56
CA GLY A 152 -13.81 0.64 -10.39
C GLY A 152 -12.40 0.88 -10.94
N TYR A 153 -12.19 1.94 -11.72
CA TYR A 153 -10.87 2.38 -12.19
C TYR A 153 -10.55 3.73 -11.55
N PHE A 154 -9.34 3.88 -10.99
CA PHE A 154 -8.96 5.11 -10.32
C PHE A 154 -7.61 5.60 -10.81
N LEU A 155 -7.63 6.76 -11.46
CA LEU A 155 -6.44 7.58 -11.56
C LEU A 155 -6.26 8.30 -10.23
N ASN A 156 -5.33 7.83 -9.40
CA ASN A 156 -5.00 8.53 -8.16
C ASN A 156 -4.24 9.81 -8.49
N ILE A 157 -4.96 10.91 -8.70
CA ILE A 157 -4.37 12.25 -8.94
C ILE A 157 -3.87 12.84 -7.62
N ASP A 158 -4.54 12.53 -6.50
CA ASP A 158 -4.25 13.11 -5.17
C ASP A 158 -2.99 12.53 -4.50
N GLY A 159 -2.39 11.48 -5.08
CA GLY A 159 -1.22 10.82 -4.49
C GLY A 159 -0.36 10.14 -5.54
N LEU A 160 0.86 10.64 -5.73
CA LEU A 160 1.88 10.06 -6.60
C LEU A 160 2.26 8.62 -6.20
N PHE A 161 2.13 8.29 -4.92
CA PHE A 161 2.49 7.00 -4.35
C PHE A 161 1.32 6.38 -3.60
N PRO A 162 1.22 5.05 -3.57
CA PRO A 162 0.22 4.37 -2.76
C PRO A 162 0.41 4.73 -1.28
N LYS A 163 -0.70 4.98 -0.56
CA LYS A 163 -0.69 5.33 0.88
C LYS A 163 -0.07 4.24 1.75
N VAL A 164 -0.11 3.00 1.28
CA VAL A 164 0.53 1.84 1.93
C VAL A 164 1.48 1.22 0.90
N PRO A 165 2.80 1.23 1.14
CA PRO A 165 3.73 0.55 0.25
C PRO A 165 3.46 -0.95 0.29
N VAL A 166 3.39 -1.57 -0.88
CA VAL A 166 3.23 -3.02 -1.05
C VAL A 166 4.60 -3.59 -1.43
N LEU A 167 4.93 -4.76 -0.88
CA LEU A 167 6.12 -5.50 -1.31
C LEU A 167 5.76 -6.24 -2.62
N GLY A 168 6.47 -5.93 -3.70
CA GLY A 168 6.22 -6.47 -5.04
C GLY A 168 5.28 -5.60 -5.87
N PRO A 169 4.66 -6.15 -6.93
CA PRO A 169 3.96 -5.39 -7.94
C PRO A 169 2.62 -4.95 -7.39
N LEU A 170 2.25 -3.69 -7.66
CA LEU A 170 0.91 -3.17 -7.34
C LEU A 170 -0.19 -4.03 -7.93
N ASN A 171 0.02 -4.52 -9.15
CA ASN A 171 -0.88 -5.44 -9.83
C ASN A 171 -0.07 -6.51 -10.55
N LYS A 172 0.04 -7.70 -9.96
CA LYS A 172 0.82 -8.82 -10.51
C LYS A 172 0.30 -9.29 -11.87
N ASN A 173 -1.02 -9.42 -11.99
CA ASN A 173 -1.67 -10.05 -13.14
C ASN A 173 -1.89 -9.07 -14.31
N SER A 174 -1.82 -7.76 -14.07
CA SER A 174 -1.99 -6.76 -15.12
C SER A 174 -0.70 -6.54 -15.90
N ILE A 175 -0.76 -6.72 -17.22
CA ILE A 175 0.36 -6.39 -18.13
C ILE A 175 0.62 -4.89 -18.12
N TRP A 176 -0.44 -4.08 -18.07
CA TRP A 176 -0.37 -2.62 -18.07
C TRP A 176 0.01 -2.03 -16.70
N GLY A 177 -0.14 -2.81 -15.64
CA GLY A 177 0.11 -2.39 -14.26
C GLY A 177 -1.04 -1.52 -13.74
N THR A 178 -1.01 -0.23 -14.07
CA THR A 178 -1.99 0.77 -13.62
C THR A 178 -3.04 1.07 -14.70
N ASP A 179 -4.09 1.79 -14.31
CA ASP A 179 -5.26 2.05 -15.16
C ASP A 179 -5.06 3.13 -16.24
N TYR A 180 -3.84 3.67 -16.40
CA TYR A 180 -3.57 4.66 -17.45
C TYR A 180 -3.80 4.11 -18.87
N MET A 181 -3.55 2.82 -19.08
CA MET A 181 -3.84 2.17 -20.37
C MET A 181 -5.33 1.85 -20.50
N THR A 182 -5.96 1.32 -19.44
CA THR A 182 -7.38 0.93 -19.45
C THR A 182 -8.30 2.12 -19.68
N LEU A 183 -7.99 3.28 -19.10
CA LEU A 183 -8.71 4.54 -19.31
C LEU A 183 -8.41 5.21 -20.65
N GLY A 184 -7.51 4.65 -21.47
CA GLY A 184 -7.12 5.25 -22.76
C GLY A 184 -6.27 6.52 -22.66
N PHE A 185 -5.86 6.94 -21.45
CA PHE A 185 -5.03 8.12 -21.24
C PHE A 185 -3.68 8.01 -21.95
N LEU A 186 -3.01 6.86 -21.82
CA LEU A 186 -1.67 6.66 -22.37
C LEU A 186 -1.66 6.65 -23.92
N PRO A 187 -2.57 5.92 -24.61
CA PRO A 187 -2.75 6.05 -26.05
C PRO A 187 -3.04 7.47 -26.51
N LEU A 188 -3.96 8.18 -25.83
CA LEU A 188 -4.33 9.56 -26.16
C LEU A 188 -3.14 10.50 -26.01
N GLN A 189 -2.39 10.41 -24.92
CA GLN A 189 -1.20 11.22 -24.69
C GLN A 189 -0.16 11.01 -25.80
N HIS A 190 0.09 9.77 -26.19
CA HIS A 190 1.03 9.46 -27.27
C HIS A 190 0.53 9.99 -28.62
N ALA A 191 -0.71 9.69 -29.01
CA ALA A 191 -1.27 10.08 -30.30
C ALA A 191 -1.38 11.60 -30.46
N VAL A 192 -1.84 12.31 -29.42
CA VAL A 192 -1.92 13.79 -29.40
C VAL A 192 -0.52 14.39 -29.53
N SER A 193 0.46 13.88 -28.79
CA SER A 193 1.85 14.39 -28.90
C SER A 193 2.42 14.17 -30.30
N MET A 194 2.19 13.00 -30.89
CA MET A 194 2.68 12.62 -32.21
C MET A 194 2.04 13.45 -33.33
N SER A 195 0.72 13.66 -33.26
CA SER A 195 -0.04 14.48 -34.22
C SER A 195 0.25 15.97 -34.09
N LEU A 196 0.51 16.44 -32.87
CA LEU A 196 0.91 17.81 -32.62
C LEU A 196 2.31 18.05 -33.21
N MET A 197 3.24 17.12 -33.01
CA MET A 197 4.57 17.17 -33.61
C MET A 197 4.51 17.17 -35.16
N SER A 198 3.63 16.36 -35.77
CA SER A 198 3.46 16.34 -37.23
C SER A 198 2.88 17.62 -37.80
N ASN A 199 1.97 18.26 -37.05
CA ASN A 199 1.33 19.48 -37.51
C ASN A 199 2.18 20.74 -37.29
N LEU A 200 3.09 20.73 -36.31
CA LEU A 200 4.03 21.84 -36.10
C LEU A 200 5.21 21.84 -37.07
N PHE A 201 5.65 20.67 -37.52
CA PHE A 201 6.79 20.52 -38.44
C PHE A 201 6.38 19.86 -39.77
N PRO A 202 5.49 20.49 -40.56
CA PRO A 202 4.99 19.90 -41.81
C PRO A 202 6.07 19.77 -42.89
N ASN A 203 7.16 20.55 -42.79
CA ASN A 203 8.26 20.56 -43.77
C ASN A 203 9.34 19.49 -43.50
N SER A 204 9.10 18.57 -42.54
CA SER A 204 10.03 17.48 -42.28
C SER A 204 10.04 16.49 -43.46
N SER A 205 11.24 16.09 -43.91
CA SER A 205 11.42 15.15 -45.04
C SER A 205 10.94 13.73 -44.74
N LYS A 206 10.63 13.40 -43.48
CA LYS A 206 10.22 12.06 -43.05
C LYS A 206 8.95 12.14 -42.21
N ASN A 207 8.03 11.22 -42.46
CA ASN A 207 6.86 11.04 -41.61
C ASN A 207 7.30 10.64 -40.22
N ILE A 208 6.66 11.23 -39.23
CA ILE A 208 7.01 11.03 -37.82
C ILE A 208 6.71 9.60 -37.35
N ASP A 209 5.70 8.96 -37.92
CA ASP A 209 5.33 7.57 -37.60
C ASP A 209 6.39 6.55 -38.06
N ASP A 210 7.18 6.89 -39.09
CA ASP A 210 8.31 6.05 -39.53
C ASP A 210 9.57 6.30 -38.68
N LEU A 211 9.62 7.43 -37.97
CA LEU A 211 10.78 7.83 -37.18
C LEU A 211 10.76 7.25 -35.76
N TYR A 212 9.58 7.15 -35.15
CA TYR A 212 9.45 6.74 -33.75
C TYR A 212 8.40 5.65 -33.58
N THR A 213 8.84 4.51 -33.05
CA THR A 213 7.95 3.45 -32.58
C THR A 213 8.08 3.33 -31.07
N VAL A 214 7.00 3.61 -30.35
CA VAL A 214 6.99 3.61 -28.88
C VAL A 214 6.26 2.37 -28.37
N TYR A 215 6.96 1.59 -27.54
CA TYR A 215 6.39 0.49 -26.78
C TYR A 215 6.52 0.78 -25.29
N MET A 216 5.59 0.25 -24.51
CA MET A 216 5.63 0.36 -23.06
C MET A 216 5.92 -1.02 -22.47
N GLN A 217 6.82 -1.06 -21.50
CA GLN A 217 7.17 -2.26 -20.77
C GLN A 217 7.36 -1.91 -19.31
N ARG A 218 6.77 -2.71 -18.42
CA ARG A 218 7.01 -2.55 -16.99
C ARG A 218 8.40 -3.05 -16.63
N PHE A 219 9.01 -2.42 -15.65
CA PHE A 219 10.27 -2.92 -15.10
C PHE A 219 10.10 -4.33 -14.54
N PRO A 220 11.07 -5.23 -14.77
CA PRO A 220 11.06 -6.54 -14.14
C PRO A 220 11.21 -6.37 -12.63
N GLU A 221 10.53 -7.23 -11.87
CA GLU A 221 10.61 -7.19 -10.41
C GLU A 221 11.35 -8.41 -9.86
N PRO A 222 12.21 -8.21 -8.85
CA PRO A 222 12.93 -9.30 -8.20
C PRO A 222 11.95 -10.24 -7.47
N PRO A 223 12.37 -11.47 -7.12
CA PRO A 223 11.53 -12.38 -6.35
C PRO A 223 11.06 -11.71 -5.05
N TYR A 224 9.74 -11.76 -4.80
CA TYR A 224 9.08 -11.09 -3.69
C TYR A 224 8.10 -12.03 -2.98
N VAL A 225 7.79 -11.67 -1.73
CA VAL A 225 6.85 -12.37 -0.87
C VAL A 225 5.70 -11.40 -0.61
N GLN A 226 4.63 -11.49 -1.42
CA GLN A 226 3.51 -10.56 -1.34
C GLN A 226 2.48 -11.07 -0.34
N LYS A 227 2.47 -10.48 0.86
CA LYS A 227 1.45 -10.81 1.86
C LYS A 227 0.15 -10.09 1.48
N ASP A 228 -0.91 -10.85 1.21
CA ASP A 228 -2.24 -10.31 0.87
C ASP A 228 -2.86 -9.46 1.99
N PHE A 229 -2.32 -9.58 3.20
CA PHE A 229 -2.72 -8.82 4.35
C PHE A 229 -2.20 -7.37 4.27
N ARG A 230 -2.90 -6.57 3.47
CA ARG A 230 -2.68 -5.13 3.24
C ARG A 230 -2.97 -4.26 4.48
N PHE A 231 -3.66 -4.79 5.49
CA PHE A 231 -4.04 -4.05 6.69
C PHE A 231 -2.93 -4.11 7.74
N LYS A 232 -2.78 -3.04 8.54
CA LYS A 232 -1.76 -2.90 9.59
C LYS A 232 -1.91 -4.02 10.64
N PRO A 233 -1.16 -5.15 10.55
CA PRO A 233 -1.38 -6.31 11.41
C PRO A 233 -1.14 -5.93 12.86
N LYS A 234 -0.12 -5.10 13.09
CA LYS A 234 0.37 -4.69 14.41
C LYS A 234 -0.75 -4.13 15.32
N PHE A 235 -1.68 -3.36 14.79
CA PHE A 235 -2.75 -2.77 15.61
C PHE A 235 -3.76 -3.81 16.07
N ILE A 236 -4.15 -4.72 15.18
CA ILE A 236 -5.07 -5.82 15.47
C ILE A 236 -4.45 -6.78 16.49
N PHE A 237 -3.16 -7.13 16.31
CA PHE A 237 -2.40 -7.93 17.28
C PHE A 237 -2.44 -7.32 18.70
N ILE A 238 -2.20 -6.01 18.83
CA ILE A 238 -2.22 -5.32 20.13
C ILE A 238 -3.62 -5.38 20.76
N ILE A 239 -4.69 -5.15 19.98
CA ILE A 239 -6.06 -5.19 20.49
C ILE A 239 -6.41 -6.56 21.04
N PHE A 240 -6.13 -7.64 20.31
CA PHE A 240 -6.44 -9.00 20.74
C PHE A 240 -5.65 -9.41 21.99
N ILE A 241 -4.38 -9.01 22.10
CA ILE A 241 -3.59 -9.23 23.32
C ILE A 241 -4.21 -8.46 24.49
N CYS A 242 -4.55 -7.19 24.31
CA CYS A 242 -5.20 -6.39 25.35
C CYS A 242 -6.54 -6.98 25.79
N LEU A 243 -7.37 -7.42 24.83
CA LEU A 243 -8.68 -8.02 25.08
C LEU A 243 -8.56 -9.36 25.81
N GLY A 244 -7.62 -10.21 25.38
CA GLY A 244 -7.38 -11.52 25.99
C GLY A 244 -6.98 -11.40 27.47
N TYR A 245 -6.11 -10.45 27.81
CA TYR A 245 -5.62 -10.28 29.19
C TYR A 245 -6.46 -9.33 30.07
N LEU A 246 -7.51 -8.72 29.53
CA LEU A 246 -8.33 -7.75 30.27
C LEU A 246 -8.96 -8.36 31.54
N LEU A 247 -9.57 -9.55 31.42
CA LEU A 247 -10.24 -10.21 32.55
C LEU A 247 -9.26 -10.74 33.61
N PRO A 248 -8.15 -11.42 33.25
CA PRO A 248 -7.12 -11.78 34.22
C PRO A 248 -6.58 -10.58 35.01
N ILE A 249 -6.36 -9.44 34.35
CA ILE A 249 -5.89 -8.21 35.00
C ILE A 249 -6.96 -7.60 35.91
N ALA A 250 -8.22 -7.58 35.46
CA ALA A 250 -9.34 -7.09 36.28
C ALA A 250 -9.52 -7.92 37.56
N ASN A 251 -9.46 -9.25 37.46
CA ASN A 251 -9.61 -10.14 38.60
C ASN A 251 -8.40 -10.11 39.53
N LEU A 252 -7.18 -9.93 39.01
CA LEU A 252 -6.01 -9.64 39.84
C LEU A 252 -6.22 -8.37 40.66
N THR A 253 -6.65 -7.29 40.01
CA THR A 253 -6.88 -6.00 40.67
C THR A 253 -7.95 -6.12 41.75
N LYS A 254 -9.08 -6.80 41.46
CA LYS A 254 -10.13 -7.10 42.43
C LYS A 254 -9.58 -7.84 43.65
N ASN A 255 -8.75 -8.86 43.46
CA ASN A 255 -8.19 -9.64 44.56
C ASN A 255 -7.21 -8.84 45.41
N VAL A 256 -6.39 -7.99 44.79
CA VAL A 256 -5.46 -7.10 45.50
C VAL A 256 -6.23 -6.03 46.29
N VAL A 257 -7.29 -5.46 45.73
CA VAL A 257 -8.15 -4.49 46.41
C VAL A 257 -8.87 -5.14 47.58
N HIS A 258 -9.46 -6.32 47.40
CA HIS A 258 -10.11 -7.08 48.48
C HIS A 258 -9.16 -7.41 49.64
N GLU A 259 -7.89 -7.69 49.35
CA GLU A 259 -6.87 -7.91 50.37
C GLU A 259 -6.51 -6.61 51.12
N LYS A 260 -6.50 -5.46 50.42
CA LYS A 260 -6.29 -4.15 51.01
C LYS A 260 -7.48 -3.72 51.88
N GLU A 261 -8.71 -3.92 51.43
CA GLU A 261 -9.94 -3.57 52.17
C GLU A 261 -10.01 -4.30 53.51
N LYS A 262 -9.67 -5.59 53.52
CA LYS A 262 -9.63 -6.40 54.75
C LYS A 262 -8.41 -6.14 55.63
N ARG A 263 -7.53 -5.20 55.25
CA ARG A 263 -6.26 -4.89 55.91
C ARG A 263 -5.39 -6.12 56.20
N LEU A 264 -5.50 -7.16 55.37
CA LEU A 264 -4.80 -8.44 55.60
C LEU A 264 -3.28 -8.26 55.57
N LYS A 265 -2.79 -7.28 54.81
CA LYS A 265 -1.36 -6.93 54.80
C LYS A 265 -0.84 -6.45 56.16
N GLU A 266 -1.65 -5.73 56.94
CA GLU A 266 -1.30 -5.27 58.28
C GLU A 266 -1.25 -6.46 59.25
N VAL A 267 -2.23 -7.36 59.15
CA VAL A 267 -2.27 -8.58 59.97
C VAL A 267 -1.04 -9.45 59.69
N PHE A 268 -0.65 -9.63 58.42
CA PHE A 268 0.57 -10.36 58.07
C PHE A 268 1.84 -9.68 58.59
N LYS A 269 1.88 -8.34 58.59
CA LYS A 269 3.00 -7.58 59.17
C LYS A 269 3.13 -7.83 60.67
N VAL A 270 2.01 -7.89 61.40
CA VAL A 270 1.99 -8.24 62.84
C VAL A 270 2.42 -9.69 63.07
N MET A 271 2.10 -10.61 62.15
CA MET A 271 2.58 -11.99 62.17
C MET A 271 4.07 -12.16 61.78
N GLY A 272 4.79 -11.07 61.48
CA GLY A 272 6.22 -11.12 61.14
C GLY A 272 6.53 -11.38 59.66
N VAL A 273 5.56 -11.23 58.76
CA VAL A 273 5.76 -11.36 57.31
C VAL A 273 6.23 -10.03 56.71
N ALA A 274 7.36 -10.05 56.01
CA ALA A 274 7.88 -8.88 55.31
C ALA A 274 6.99 -8.44 54.13
N ASN A 275 6.87 -7.13 53.90
CA ASN A 275 5.97 -6.59 52.87
C ASN A 275 6.34 -7.01 51.44
N TRP A 276 7.64 -7.13 51.14
CA TRP A 276 8.13 -7.58 49.83
C TRP A 276 7.66 -9.01 49.51
N MET A 277 7.50 -9.86 50.53
CA MET A 277 7.11 -11.26 50.37
C MET A 277 5.66 -11.42 49.92
N ASN A 278 4.77 -10.49 50.32
CA ASN A 278 3.40 -10.44 49.80
C ASN A 278 3.37 -10.00 48.33
N LEU A 279 4.26 -9.06 47.95
CA LEU A 279 4.35 -8.58 46.56
C LEU A 279 4.89 -9.69 45.64
N THR A 280 5.96 -10.38 46.05
CA THR A 280 6.53 -11.51 45.29
C THR A 280 5.58 -12.71 45.22
N ALA A 281 4.76 -12.95 46.26
CA ALA A 281 3.77 -14.01 46.21
C ALA A 281 2.66 -13.75 45.16
N TRP A 282 2.22 -12.49 45.02
CA TRP A 282 1.28 -12.10 43.97
C TRP A 282 1.90 -12.20 42.58
N ASP A 283 3.12 -11.70 42.42
CA ASP A 283 3.88 -11.78 41.15
C ASP A 283 4.09 -13.22 40.69
N SER A 284 4.50 -14.12 41.59
CA SER A 284 4.66 -15.55 41.29
C SER A 284 3.34 -16.22 40.88
N THR A 285 2.22 -15.85 41.53
CA THR A 285 0.88 -16.37 41.17
C THR A 285 0.43 -15.86 39.79
N PHE A 286 0.87 -14.67 39.38
CA PHE A 286 0.62 -14.13 38.06
C PHE A 286 1.48 -14.80 36.99
N SER A 287 2.78 -14.93 37.24
CA SER A 287 3.70 -15.60 36.31
C SER A 287 3.28 -17.04 36.02
N THR A 288 2.84 -17.78 37.03
CA THR A 288 2.31 -19.15 36.84
C THR A 288 1.07 -19.18 35.97
N PHE A 289 0.16 -18.21 36.11
CA PHE A 289 -1.02 -18.08 35.25
C PHE A 289 -0.65 -17.81 33.77
N PHE A 290 0.26 -16.87 33.52
CA PHE A 290 0.73 -16.60 32.15
C PHE A 290 1.40 -17.82 31.52
N SER A 291 2.19 -18.56 32.31
CA SER A 291 2.79 -19.81 31.86
C SER A 291 1.73 -20.86 31.53
N THR A 292 0.66 -20.99 32.33
CA THR A 292 -0.43 -21.94 32.02
C THR A 292 -1.18 -21.59 30.74
N VAL A 293 -1.48 -20.31 30.51
CA VAL A 293 -2.11 -19.84 29.26
C VAL A 293 -1.21 -20.12 28.06
N LYS A 294 0.10 -19.89 28.18
CA LYS A 294 1.07 -20.20 27.12
C LYS A 294 1.16 -21.69 26.83
N VAL A 295 1.27 -22.52 27.86
CA VAL A 295 1.37 -23.99 27.70
C VAL A 295 0.10 -24.57 27.11
N LEU A 296 -1.07 -24.11 27.57
CA LEU A 296 -2.37 -24.57 27.07
C LEU A 296 -2.67 -24.01 25.66
N GLY A 297 -2.20 -22.80 25.36
CA GLY A 297 -2.29 -22.21 24.03
C GLY A 297 -1.29 -22.77 23.02
N HIS A 298 -0.16 -23.33 23.46
CA HIS A 298 0.88 -23.90 22.59
C HIS A 298 0.36 -24.90 21.54
N PRO A 299 -0.51 -25.88 21.87
CA PRO A 299 -1.09 -26.77 20.85
C PRO A 299 -1.97 -26.04 19.84
N LEU A 300 -2.58 -24.90 20.19
CA LEU A 300 -3.35 -24.06 19.26
C LEU A 300 -2.46 -23.19 18.36
N LEU A 301 -1.23 -22.87 18.79
CA LEU A 301 -0.30 -22.02 18.04
C LEU A 301 0.49 -22.74 16.94
N GLY A 302 0.40 -24.07 16.83
CA GLY A 302 1.13 -24.84 15.82
C GLY A 302 2.65 -24.66 15.82
N SER A 303 3.35 -25.36 14.92
CA SER A 303 4.81 -25.24 14.75
C SER A 303 5.26 -23.90 14.12
N SER A 304 4.32 -23.03 13.74
CA SER A 304 4.58 -21.78 13.00
C SER A 304 4.67 -20.54 13.90
N SER A 305 4.65 -20.71 15.24
CA SER A 305 4.89 -19.61 16.20
C SER A 305 6.24 -18.89 16.04
N LYS A 306 7.22 -19.52 15.37
CA LYS A 306 8.51 -18.90 15.04
C LYS A 306 8.37 -17.75 14.04
N ASP A 307 7.29 -17.73 13.25
CA ASP A 307 7.02 -16.74 12.21
C ASP A 307 6.17 -15.56 12.70
N LEU A 308 5.56 -15.67 13.89
CA LEU A 308 4.71 -14.64 14.50
C LEU A 308 5.51 -13.53 15.21
N PHE A 309 6.73 -13.84 15.68
CA PHE A 309 7.64 -12.88 16.35
C PHE A 309 9.07 -12.83 15.74
N PRO A 310 9.24 -12.66 14.42
CA PRO A 310 10.58 -12.54 13.82
C PRO A 310 11.31 -11.28 14.34
N CYS A 311 10.57 -10.25 14.77
CA CYS A 311 11.15 -8.99 15.21
C CYS A 311 11.94 -9.06 16.54
N LEU A 312 11.63 -10.01 17.43
CA LEU A 312 12.37 -10.14 18.70
C LEU A 312 13.78 -10.72 18.49
N ASN A 313 13.98 -11.56 17.47
CA ASN A 313 15.31 -12.05 17.09
C ASN A 313 16.05 -11.11 16.12
N SER A 314 15.33 -10.25 15.39
CA SER A 314 15.92 -9.33 14.40
C SER A 314 16.62 -8.11 14.99
N LEU A 315 16.45 -7.80 16.29
CA LEU A 315 17.17 -6.69 16.93
C LEU A 315 18.70 -6.93 16.97
N ASN A 316 19.16 -8.17 16.77
CA ASN A 316 20.56 -8.50 16.57
C ASN A 316 21.02 -8.47 15.09
N GLN A 317 20.11 -8.33 14.12
CA GLN A 317 20.41 -8.31 12.68
C GLN A 317 20.27 -6.94 12.02
N LEU A 318 19.75 -5.93 12.74
CA LEU A 318 19.68 -4.55 12.24
C LEU A 318 21.05 -3.87 12.01
N ASN A 319 22.16 -4.52 12.41
CA ASN A 319 23.51 -4.03 12.13
C ASN A 319 24.13 -4.59 10.83
N THR A 320 23.41 -5.40 10.03
CA THR A 320 23.98 -6.03 8.81
C THR A 320 23.17 -5.84 7.53
N VAL A 321 22.19 -4.95 7.49
CA VAL A 321 21.53 -4.59 6.23
C VAL A 321 22.20 -3.33 5.67
N PRO A 322 23.04 -3.42 4.62
CA PRO A 322 23.54 -2.24 3.95
C PRO A 322 22.35 -1.49 3.33
N CYS A 323 22.33 -0.18 3.50
CA CYS A 323 21.25 0.70 3.08
C CYS A 323 20.87 0.47 1.61
N GLU A 324 19.57 0.38 1.32
CA GLU A 324 18.95 0.09 0.00
C GLU A 324 19.47 0.96 -1.17
N GLY A 325 20.10 2.10 -0.89
CA GLY A 325 20.75 2.93 -1.91
C GLY A 325 22.00 2.33 -2.54
N GLU A 326 22.71 1.41 -1.86
CA GLU A 326 23.98 0.85 -2.35
C GLU A 326 23.78 -0.42 -3.20
N ILE A 327 22.71 -1.17 -2.96
CA ILE A 327 22.35 -2.38 -3.71
C ILE A 327 21.70 -2.00 -5.05
N SER A 328 20.80 -1.01 -5.04
CA SER A 328 20.16 -0.52 -6.27
C SER A 328 21.20 0.02 -7.27
N ARG A 329 22.19 0.78 -6.78
CA ARG A 329 23.29 1.32 -7.60
C ARG A 329 24.22 0.24 -8.16
N LYS A 330 24.55 -0.80 -7.38
CA LYS A 330 25.39 -1.94 -7.82
C LYS A 330 24.66 -2.89 -8.79
N VAL A 331 23.34 -3.00 -8.70
CA VAL A 331 22.51 -3.78 -9.63
C VAL A 331 22.30 -3.00 -10.93
N GLU A 332 22.02 -1.69 -10.85
CA GLU A 332 21.99 -0.80 -12.02
C GLU A 332 23.33 -0.85 -12.77
N GLU A 333 24.48 -0.65 -12.11
CA GLU A 333 25.80 -0.68 -12.75
C GLU A 333 26.12 -2.01 -13.46
N ARG A 334 25.53 -3.13 -13.02
CA ARG A 334 25.68 -4.44 -13.71
C ARG A 334 24.74 -4.58 -14.90
N LEU A 335 23.52 -4.06 -14.82
CA LEU A 335 22.56 -4.08 -15.93
C LEU A 335 22.99 -3.14 -17.08
N TRP A 336 23.60 -1.99 -16.76
CA TRP A 336 24.13 -1.04 -17.74
C TRP A 336 25.40 -1.52 -18.48
N LYS A 337 26.10 -2.56 -17.98
CA LYS A 337 27.29 -3.13 -18.66
C LYS A 337 26.95 -4.06 -19.83
N HIS A 338 25.71 -4.53 -19.95
CA HIS A 338 25.29 -5.46 -21.00
C HIS A 338 24.35 -4.84 -22.04
N SER A 339 23.92 -3.59 -21.86
CA SER A 339 23.16 -2.86 -22.87
C SER A 339 24.08 -1.96 -23.68
N THR A 340 24.41 -2.36 -24.90
CA THR A 340 24.96 -1.46 -25.90
C THR A 340 23.88 -0.46 -26.32
N VAL A 341 24.09 0.83 -25.99
CA VAL A 341 23.74 2.06 -26.75
C VAL A 341 23.11 3.19 -25.89
N VAL A 342 23.77 4.36 -26.01
CA VAL A 342 23.55 5.74 -25.51
C VAL A 342 23.64 6.02 -24.00
N LYS A 343 24.76 6.64 -23.59
CA LYS A 343 24.94 7.35 -22.32
C LYS A 343 24.05 8.60 -22.25
N PRO A 344 23.39 8.90 -21.12
CA PRO A 344 22.70 10.18 -20.95
C PRO A 344 23.67 11.32 -20.64
N PHE A 345 23.26 12.50 -21.10
CA PHE A 345 23.93 13.78 -21.07
C PHE A 345 23.74 14.43 -19.67
N GLU A 346 24.46 13.96 -18.65
CA GLU A 346 24.51 14.61 -17.33
C GLU A 346 25.69 15.58 -17.24
N LYS A 347 25.45 16.82 -17.69
CA LYS A 347 26.13 18.04 -17.20
C LYS A 347 25.42 19.22 -17.83
N LEU A 348 24.50 19.84 -17.10
CA LEU A 348 24.10 21.25 -17.15
C LEU A 348 22.74 21.41 -16.44
N GLN A 349 22.73 21.40 -15.10
CA GLN A 349 21.70 22.09 -14.28
C GLN A 349 22.06 22.02 -12.77
N GLU A 350 23.26 22.49 -12.42
CA GLU A 350 23.44 23.15 -11.12
C GLU A 350 23.25 24.64 -11.37
N ASN A 351 22.44 25.28 -10.53
CA ASN A 351 21.97 26.68 -10.56
C ASN A 351 20.70 26.92 -11.40
N HIS A 352 19.54 26.84 -10.76
CA HIS A 352 18.66 27.98 -10.47
C HIS A 352 17.42 27.52 -9.68
N GLY A 353 16.95 28.38 -8.79
CA GLY A 353 16.07 28.08 -7.67
C GLY A 353 14.68 27.53 -8.03
N ALA A 354 14.12 26.87 -7.02
CA ALA A 354 12.75 26.37 -6.99
C ALA A 354 11.71 27.47 -7.32
N PRO A 355 10.66 27.12 -8.08
CA PRO A 355 9.36 27.73 -7.90
C PRO A 355 8.39 26.70 -7.30
N SER A 356 7.81 27.11 -6.17
CA SER A 356 6.54 26.62 -5.64
C SER A 356 5.45 26.66 -6.71
N PHE A 357 4.72 25.55 -6.89
CA PHE A 357 3.45 25.56 -7.61
C PHE A 357 2.32 25.22 -6.64
N SER A 358 1.40 26.17 -6.53
CA SER A 358 0.13 26.11 -5.84
C SER A 358 -1.01 26.11 -6.87
N VAL A 359 -1.89 25.11 -6.74
CA VAL A 359 -3.24 24.93 -7.33
C VAL A 359 -3.36 24.93 -8.86
#